data_AF-A0AAX3M3Y9-F1
#
_entry.id   AF-A0AAX3M3Y9-F1
#
_cell.length_a   1.000
_cell.length_b   1.000
_cell.length_c   1.000
_cell.angle_alpha   90.00
_cell.angle_beta   90.00
_cell.angle_gamma   90.00
#
_symmetry.space_group_name_H-M   'P 1'
#
loop_
_entity.id
_entity.type
_entity.pdbx_description
1 polymer ?
#
loop_
_entity_poly.entity_id
_entity_poly.type
_entity_poly.pdbx_seq_one_letter_code
_entity_poly.pdbx_strand_id
1 'polypeptide(L)'
;MINKQKFIEKNSKSAYSSLIDFLHLEVTEDSFNWIYEFLSVKNFRNGEYEGTQYILKKLNPDEIVIVDTVAEEFSKDLSTTYFQLNVAEMLYIMDEIDKWKTGF
;
A
#
# COMPACT_ATOMS: atom_id res chain seq x y z
N MET A 1 9.94 8.99 5.53
CA MET A 1 10.44 7.59 5.42
C MET A 1 9.79 6.65 6.45
N ILE A 2 9.20 5.52 6.00
CA ILE A 2 8.69 4.46 6.90
C ILE A 2 9.81 3.98 7.84
N ASN A 3 9.48 3.71 9.11
CA ASN A 3 10.39 2.97 9.97
C ASN A 3 10.35 1.49 9.56
N LYS A 4 11.30 1.10 8.68
CA LYS A 4 11.43 -0.25 8.15
C LYS A 4 11.41 -1.32 9.23
N GLN A 5 12.10 -1.08 10.35
CA GLN A 5 12.19 -2.03 11.45
C GLN A 5 10.82 -2.25 12.12
N LYS A 6 10.11 -1.18 12.46
CA LYS A 6 8.74 -1.26 12.99
C LYS A 6 7.75 -1.91 12.03
N PHE A 7 7.86 -1.62 10.73
CA PHE A 7 6.98 -2.23 9.73
C PHE A 7 7.22 -3.74 9.65
N ILE A 8 8.48 -4.17 9.62
CA ILE A 8 8.86 -5.59 9.57
C ILE A 8 8.41 -6.32 10.83
N GLU A 9 8.50 -5.69 12.00
CA GLU A 9 8.01 -6.25 13.27
C GLU A 9 6.49 -6.46 13.28
N LYS A 10 5.72 -5.56 12.64
CA LYS A 10 4.26 -5.68 12.53
C LYS A 10 3.80 -6.67 11.46
N ASN A 11 4.46 -6.68 10.31
CA ASN A 11 4.08 -7.47 9.15
C ASN A 11 5.10 -8.60 8.92
N SER A 12 6.06 -8.37 8.05
CA SER A 12 7.18 -9.28 7.77
C SER A 12 8.21 -8.60 6.85
N LYS A 13 9.35 -9.26 6.64
CA LYS A 13 10.34 -8.80 5.65
C LYS A 13 9.82 -8.95 4.21
N SER A 14 9.05 -10.00 3.90
CA SER A 14 8.44 -10.18 2.58
C SER A 14 7.40 -9.09 2.30
N ALA A 15 6.55 -8.79 3.28
CA ALA A 15 5.60 -7.69 3.21
C ALA A 15 6.27 -6.34 2.90
N TYR A 16 7.47 -6.09 3.46
CA TYR A 16 8.20 -4.87 3.15
C TYR A 16 8.65 -4.85 1.69
N SER A 17 9.07 -5.99 1.13
CA SER A 17 9.40 -6.09 -0.30
C SER A 17 8.17 -5.82 -1.17
N SER A 18 7.04 -6.49 -0.88
CA SER A 18 5.77 -6.30 -1.60
C SER A 18 5.26 -4.86 -1.51
N LEU A 19 5.45 -4.16 -0.38
CA LEU A 19 5.15 -2.74 -0.27
C LEU A 19 6.01 -1.91 -1.22
N ILE A 20 7.32 -2.16 -1.27
CA ILE A 20 8.21 -1.44 -2.18
C ILE A 20 7.82 -1.73 -3.64
N ASP A 21 7.50 -2.97 -3.97
CA ASP A 21 7.08 -3.36 -5.32
C ASP A 21 5.76 -2.69 -5.71
N PHE A 22 4.75 -2.70 -4.82
CA PHE A 22 3.50 -1.97 -5.01
C PHE A 22 3.74 -0.48 -5.31
N LEU A 23 4.57 0.18 -4.50
CA LEU A 23 4.86 1.62 -4.66
C LEU A 23 5.58 1.95 -5.98
N HIS A 24 6.39 1.04 -6.50
CA HIS A 24 7.11 1.27 -7.76
C HIS A 24 6.30 0.87 -9.01
N LEU A 25 5.51 -0.18 -8.92
CA LEU A 25 4.81 -0.77 -10.06
C LEU A 25 3.39 -0.21 -10.23
N GLU A 26 2.68 0.02 -9.14
CA GLU A 26 1.25 0.39 -9.17
C GLU A 26 1.01 1.86 -8.86
N VAL A 27 1.88 2.52 -8.08
CA VAL A 27 1.75 3.95 -7.78
C VAL A 27 2.48 4.80 -8.83
N THR A 28 1.87 4.85 -10.02
CA THR A 28 2.27 5.68 -11.16
C THR A 28 1.73 7.10 -11.02
N GLU A 29 2.13 8.04 -11.89
CA GLU A 29 1.54 9.39 -11.90
C GLU A 29 0.02 9.35 -12.10
N ASP A 30 -0.46 8.43 -12.96
CA ASP A 30 -1.89 8.30 -13.28
C ASP A 30 -2.70 7.73 -12.11
N SER A 31 -2.16 6.76 -11.36
CA SER A 31 -2.86 6.13 -10.24
C SER A 31 -2.66 6.87 -8.91
N PHE A 32 -1.60 7.68 -8.78
CA PHE A 32 -1.26 8.39 -7.55
C PHE A 32 -2.45 9.20 -7.02
N ASN A 33 -3.02 10.08 -7.85
CA ASN A 33 -4.13 10.95 -7.44
C ASN A 33 -5.36 10.13 -7.03
N TRP A 34 -5.68 9.08 -7.77
CA TRP A 34 -6.81 8.20 -7.45
C TRP A 34 -6.63 7.51 -6.10
N ILE A 35 -5.48 6.89 -5.87
CA ILE A 35 -5.18 6.20 -4.61
C ILE A 35 -5.15 7.23 -3.46
N TYR A 36 -4.55 8.40 -3.68
CA TYR A 36 -4.45 9.45 -2.67
C TYR A 36 -5.82 9.99 -2.25
N GLU A 37 -6.68 10.31 -3.21
CA GLU A 37 -8.06 10.76 -2.94
C GLU A 37 -8.88 9.66 -2.25
N PHE A 38 -8.80 8.43 -2.75
CA PHE A 38 -9.48 7.27 -2.16
C PHE A 38 -9.12 7.08 -0.67
N LEU A 39 -7.84 7.26 -0.32
CA LEU A 39 -7.35 7.16 1.04
C LEU A 39 -7.73 8.38 1.89
N SER A 40 -7.53 9.59 1.39
CA SER A 40 -7.69 10.85 2.14
C SER A 40 -9.13 11.24 2.43
N VAL A 41 -10.10 10.82 1.61
CA VAL A 41 -11.51 11.16 1.81
C VAL A 41 -12.10 10.38 2.98
N LYS A 42 -12.33 11.07 4.11
CA LYS A 42 -12.89 10.46 5.34
C LYS A 42 -14.32 9.93 5.19
N ASN A 43 -15.11 10.50 4.26
CA ASN A 43 -16.46 10.03 3.98
C ASN A 43 -16.47 8.68 3.24
N PHE A 44 -15.36 8.35 2.57
CA PHE A 44 -15.17 7.07 1.93
C PHE A 44 -14.62 6.08 2.96
N ARG A 45 -15.52 5.28 3.54
CA ARG A 45 -15.20 4.44 4.71
C ARG A 45 -14.50 3.14 4.34
N ASN A 46 -14.87 2.53 3.22
CA ASN A 46 -14.29 1.28 2.74
C ASN A 46 -14.41 1.18 1.22
N GLY A 47 -13.60 0.30 0.64
CA GLY A 47 -13.61 -0.02 -0.78
C GLY A 47 -12.27 -0.61 -1.20
N GLU A 48 -12.06 -0.73 -2.51
CA GLU A 48 -10.83 -1.26 -3.07
C GLU A 48 -10.37 -0.51 -4.32
N TYR A 49 -9.07 -0.47 -4.49
CA TYR A 49 -8.38 -0.12 -5.72
C TYR A 49 -7.70 -1.39 -6.23
N GLU A 50 -8.08 -1.82 -7.43
CA GLU A 50 -7.49 -2.96 -8.12
C GLU A 50 -6.41 -2.47 -9.08
N GLY A 51 -5.16 -2.79 -8.76
CA GLY A 51 -4.01 -2.60 -9.63
C GLY A 51 -3.76 -3.83 -10.52
N THR A 52 -2.57 -3.90 -11.10
CA THR A 52 -2.17 -5.01 -11.98
C THR A 52 -1.90 -6.30 -11.20
N GLN A 53 -1.04 -6.24 -10.18
CA GLN A 53 -0.66 -7.35 -9.31
C GLN A 53 -1.20 -7.18 -7.89
N TYR A 54 -1.53 -5.96 -7.50
CA TYR A 54 -1.91 -5.66 -6.12
C TYR A 54 -3.31 -5.12 -6.00
N ILE A 55 -4.03 -5.55 -4.97
CA ILE A 55 -5.29 -4.93 -4.54
C ILE A 55 -5.06 -4.18 -3.26
N LEU A 56 -5.35 -2.88 -3.25
CA LEU A 56 -5.39 -2.06 -2.05
C LEU A 56 -6.84 -2.00 -1.54
N LYS A 57 -7.07 -2.49 -0.33
CA LYS A 57 -8.38 -2.49 0.33
C LYS A 57 -8.37 -1.52 1.50
N LYS A 58 -9.27 -0.54 1.48
CA LYS A 58 -9.55 0.31 2.64
C LYS A 58 -10.61 -0.39 3.48
N LEU A 59 -10.22 -0.86 4.66
CA LEU A 59 -11.12 -1.59 5.56
C LEU A 59 -12.00 -0.63 6.36
N ASN A 60 -11.40 0.49 6.78
CA ASN A 60 -12.04 1.56 7.51
C ASN A 60 -11.26 2.88 7.24
N PRO A 61 -11.70 4.04 7.78
CA PRO A 61 -11.01 5.32 7.56
C PRO A 61 -9.54 5.37 7.99
N ASP A 62 -9.08 4.45 8.84
CA ASP A 62 -7.75 4.47 9.44
C ASP A 62 -6.87 3.30 8.98
N GLU A 63 -7.44 2.25 8.37
CA GLU A 63 -6.76 0.99 8.09
C GLU A 63 -6.91 0.54 6.64
N ILE A 64 -5.79 0.09 6.07
CA ILE A 64 -5.73 -0.56 4.77
C ILE A 64 -5.02 -1.91 4.84
N VAL A 65 -5.38 -2.77 3.88
CA VAL A 65 -4.67 -3.99 3.54
C VAL A 65 -4.25 -3.89 2.08
N ILE A 66 -3.02 -4.28 1.77
CA ILE A 66 -2.58 -4.49 0.40
C ILE A 66 -2.34 -5.99 0.22
N VAL A 67 -2.87 -6.54 -0.87
CA VAL A 67 -2.79 -7.96 -1.21
C VAL A 67 -2.02 -8.10 -2.52
N ASP A 68 -0.99 -8.95 -2.54
CA ASP A 68 -0.30 -9.42 -3.74
C ASP A 68 -1.10 -10.60 -4.32
N THR A 69 -1.89 -10.34 -5.35
CA THR A 69 -2.83 -11.33 -5.91
C THR A 69 -2.11 -12.46 -6.62
N VAL A 70 -0.96 -12.18 -7.23
CA VAL A 70 -0.10 -13.18 -7.85
C VAL A 70 0.47 -14.10 -6.78
N ALA A 71 1.02 -13.53 -5.70
CA ALA A 71 1.52 -14.36 -4.60
C ALA A 71 0.39 -15.15 -3.93
N GLU A 72 -0.81 -14.59 -3.79
CA GLU A 72 -1.99 -15.28 -3.27
C GLU A 72 -2.40 -16.48 -4.13
N GLU A 73 -2.33 -16.37 -5.46
CA GLU A 73 -2.65 -17.47 -6.39
C GLU A 73 -1.67 -18.65 -6.28
N PHE A 74 -0.38 -18.38 -6.04
CA PHE A 74 0.68 -19.40 -6.10
C PHE A 74 1.28 -19.80 -4.74
N SER A 75 0.96 -19.11 -3.65
CA SER A 75 1.50 -19.38 -2.31
C SER A 75 0.68 -20.41 -1.53
N LYS A 76 1.37 -21.22 -0.73
CA LYS A 76 0.75 -22.09 0.28
C LYS A 76 0.55 -21.40 1.62
N ASP A 77 1.20 -20.26 1.83
CA ASP A 77 1.10 -19.43 3.02
C ASP A 77 0.56 -18.05 2.64
N LEU A 78 -0.70 -17.82 2.97
CA LEU A 78 -1.40 -16.57 2.65
C LEU A 78 -1.00 -15.44 3.60
N SER A 79 -0.40 -15.73 4.77
CA SER A 79 0.03 -14.70 5.70
C SER A 79 1.15 -13.82 5.15
N THR A 80 1.83 -14.29 4.11
CA THR A 80 2.91 -13.54 3.43
C THR A 80 2.43 -12.78 2.20
N THR A 81 1.17 -12.94 1.79
CA THR A 81 0.64 -12.36 0.54
C THR A 81 -0.12 -11.05 0.78
N TYR A 82 -0.31 -10.66 2.04
CA TYR A 82 -0.91 -9.38 2.40
C TYR A 82 -0.12 -8.66 3.49
N PHE A 83 -0.31 -7.35 3.57
CA PHE A 83 0.24 -6.54 4.66
C PHE A 83 -0.69 -5.38 5.02
N GLN A 84 -0.59 -4.95 6.28
CA GLN A 84 -1.44 -3.92 6.87
C GLN A 84 -0.68 -2.64 7.16
N LEU A 85 -1.33 -1.53 6.83
CA LEU A 85 -0.85 -0.17 7.06
C LEU A 85 -1.99 0.70 7.56
N ASN A 86 -1.65 1.75 8.31
CA ASN A 86 -2.62 2.80 8.57
C ASN A 86 -2.74 3.71 7.34
N VAL A 87 -3.92 4.27 7.10
CA VAL A 87 -4.16 5.23 6.02
C VAL A 87 -3.19 6.40 6.11
N ALA A 88 -2.97 6.96 7.31
CA ALA A 88 -2.03 8.06 7.52
C ALA A 88 -0.57 7.67 7.20
N GLU A 89 -0.17 6.43 7.51
CA GLU A 89 1.17 5.94 7.16
C GLU A 89 1.31 5.82 5.64
N MET A 90 0.29 5.31 4.95
CA MET A 90 0.30 5.19 3.49
C MET A 90 0.36 6.55 2.80
N LEU A 91 -0.47 7.51 3.22
CA LEU A 91 -0.44 8.88 2.68
C LEU A 91 0.92 9.53 2.86
N TYR A 92 1.54 9.36 4.03
CA TYR A 92 2.88 9.87 4.28
C TYR A 92 3.94 9.23 3.35
N ILE A 93 3.86 7.93 3.08
CA ILE A 93 4.78 7.27 2.11
C ILE A 93 4.59 7.85 0.72
N MET A 94 3.34 8.04 0.29
CA MET A 94 3.00 8.61 -1.01
C MET A 94 3.56 10.04 -1.15
N ASP A 95 3.34 10.90 -0.15
CA ASP A 95 3.90 12.26 -0.13
C ASP A 95 5.44 12.26 -0.26
N GLU A 96 6.12 11.28 0.38
CA GLU A 96 7.57 11.17 0.28
C GLU A 96 7.99 10.72 -1.11
N ILE A 97 7.29 9.76 -1.74
CA ILE A 97 7.61 9.33 -3.11
C ILE A 97 7.42 10.47 -4.12
N ASP A 98 6.36 11.26 -3.96
CA ASP A 98 6.07 12.39 -4.84
C ASP A 98 7.18 13.46 -4.79
N LYS A 99 7.68 13.80 -3.59
CA LYS A 99 8.83 14.70 -3.44
C LYS A 99 10.08 14.18 -4.16
N TRP A 100 10.35 12.87 -4.06
CA TRP A 100 11.49 12.25 -4.74
C TRP A 100 11.34 12.26 -6.27
N LYS A 101 10.11 12.10 -6.78
CA LYS A 101 9.83 12.16 -8.22
C LYS A 101 9.89 13.59 -8.78
N THR A 102 9.51 14.59 -7.97
CA THR A 102 9.44 16.00 -8.38
C THR A 102 10.73 16.79 -8.13
N GLY A 103 11.74 16.20 -7.48
CA GLY A 103 13.11 16.74 -7.41
C GLY A 103 13.32 17.90 -6.42
N PHE A 104 12.49 17.97 -5.37
CA PHE A 104 12.64 18.93 -4.27
C PHE A 104 13.38 18.33 -3.07
#